data_AF-A0A936FMF5-F1
#
_entry.id   AF-A0A936FMF5-F1
#
_cell.length_a   1.000
_cell.length_b   1.000
_cell.length_c   1.000
_cell.angle_alpha   90.00
_cell.angle_beta   90.00
_cell.angle_gamma   90.00
#
_symmetry.space_group_name_H-M   'P 1'
#
loop_
_entity.id
_entity.type
_entity.pdbx_description
1 polymer ?
#
loop_
_entity_poly.entity_id
_entity_poly.type
_entity_poly.pdbx_seq_one_letter_code
_entity_poly.pdbx_strand_id
1 'polypeptide(L)'
;MSDAGYNFRSFTIPPHMLVALRRYVNERQRPGSFLQAVICNDLLLACGLADDDNLRNLPAFTGWLYNEAPSACWKSRENMEAWILEGDEQRAALAELHDQAAEARRQLERARCRT
;
A
#
# COMPACT_ATOMS: atom_id res chain seq x y z
N MET A 1 -8.20 -9.81 13.82
CA MET A 1 -8.24 -10.36 12.45
C MET A 1 -7.08 -11.31 12.36
N SER A 2 -7.34 -12.56 12.01
CA SER A 2 -6.38 -13.67 12.06
C SER A 2 -5.03 -13.30 11.46
N ASP A 3 -4.02 -13.32 12.32
CA ASP A 3 -2.60 -12.97 12.11
C ASP A 3 -1.88 -14.08 11.33
N ALA A 4 -2.54 -14.63 10.32
CA ALA A 4 -2.00 -15.71 9.51
C ALA A 4 -1.11 -15.11 8.42
N GLY A 5 0.14 -15.58 8.36
CA GLY A 5 1.07 -15.26 7.27
C GLY A 5 0.53 -15.74 5.91
N TYR A 6 1.22 -15.38 4.84
CA TYR A 6 0.88 -15.87 3.50
C TYR A 6 1.79 -17.04 3.12
N ASN A 7 1.18 -18.20 2.85
CA ASN A 7 1.90 -19.40 2.46
C ASN A 7 1.95 -19.53 0.94
N PHE A 8 3.14 -19.71 0.40
CA PHE A 8 3.37 -19.97 -1.01
C PHE A 8 4.32 -21.14 -1.17
N ARG A 9 3.77 -22.30 -1.54
CA ARG A 9 4.52 -23.57 -1.59
C ARG A 9 5.12 -23.87 -0.21
N SER A 10 6.45 -23.95 -0.11
CA SER A 10 7.19 -24.19 1.14
C SER A 10 7.68 -22.90 1.81
N PHE A 11 7.30 -21.72 1.30
CA PHE A 11 7.74 -20.41 1.79
C PHE A 11 6.58 -19.68 2.45
N THR A 12 6.88 -18.84 3.44
CA THR A 12 5.88 -18.11 4.24
C THR A 12 6.26 -16.65 4.40
N ILE A 13 5.37 -15.73 4.04
CA ILE A 13 5.52 -14.32 4.45
C ILE A 13 5.08 -14.20 5.91
N PRO A 14 5.95 -13.73 6.81
CA PRO A 14 5.58 -13.48 8.20
C PRO A 14 4.42 -12.47 8.30
N PRO A 15 3.51 -12.60 9.29
CA PRO A 15 2.32 -11.73 9.37
C PRO A 15 2.63 -10.23 9.38
N HIS A 16 3.67 -9.81 10.12
CA HIS A 16 4.08 -8.40 10.18
C HIS A 16 4.52 -7.85 8.82
N MET A 17 5.19 -8.65 7.99
CA MET A 17 5.58 -8.28 6.63
C MET A 17 4.38 -8.22 5.69
N LEU A 18 3.45 -9.15 5.85
CA LEU A 18 2.20 -9.15 5.07
C LEU A 18 1.35 -7.92 5.39
N VAL A 19 1.31 -7.48 6.65
CA VAL A 19 0.64 -6.23 7.04
C VAL A 19 1.26 -5.03 6.32
N ALA A 20 2.59 -4.94 6.26
CA ALA A 20 3.28 -3.86 5.55
C ALA A 20 2.97 -3.86 4.04
N LEU A 21 2.95 -5.05 3.40
CA LEU A 21 2.52 -5.19 2.01
C LEU A 21 1.07 -4.77 1.78
N ARG A 22 0.16 -5.17 2.67
CA ARG A 22 -1.26 -4.79 2.57
C ARG A 22 -1.46 -3.30 2.76
N ARG A 23 -0.72 -2.64 3.66
CA ARG A 23 -0.75 -1.17 3.79
C ARG A 23 -0.30 -0.49 2.51
N TYR A 24 0.76 -1.00 1.87
CA TYR A 24 1.18 -0.48 0.56
C TYR A 24 0.08 -0.61 -0.50
N VAL A 25 -0.52 -1.79 -0.65
CA VAL A 25 -1.54 -2.02 -1.68
C VAL A 25 -2.84 -1.26 -1.40
N ASN A 26 -3.34 -1.34 -0.16
CA ASN A 26 -4.67 -0.83 0.19
C ASN A 26 -4.65 0.66 0.56
N GLU A 27 -3.65 1.10 1.31
CA GLU A 27 -3.56 2.47 1.84
C GLU A 27 -2.63 3.34 1.00
N ARG A 28 -2.01 2.78 -0.06
CA ARG A 28 -1.07 3.47 -0.96
C ARG A 28 0.11 4.10 -0.20
N GLN A 29 0.48 3.52 0.95
CA GLN A 29 1.56 4.03 1.79
C GLN A 29 2.93 3.53 1.34
N ARG A 30 3.93 4.42 1.33
CA ARG A 30 5.31 4.07 0.95
C ARG A 30 5.88 2.98 1.88
N PRO A 31 6.30 1.82 1.35
CA PRO A 31 6.82 0.73 2.17
C PRO A 31 8.30 0.92 2.51
N GLY A 32 8.84 0.08 3.41
CA GLY A 32 10.26 0.06 3.73
C GLY A 32 11.15 -0.35 2.55
N SER A 33 12.46 -0.09 2.65
CA SER A 33 13.44 -0.27 1.55
C SER A 33 13.48 -1.69 0.97
N PHE A 34 13.43 -2.72 1.82
CA PHE A 34 13.38 -4.12 1.38
C PHE A 34 12.14 -4.39 0.50
N LEU A 35 10.95 -4.03 0.99
CA LEU A 35 9.71 -4.23 0.22
C LEU A 35 9.69 -3.39 -1.05
N GLN A 36 10.24 -2.17 -1.04
CA GLN A 36 10.41 -1.40 -2.27
C GLN A 36 11.25 -2.16 -3.31
N ALA A 37 12.38 -2.76 -2.92
CA ALA A 37 13.21 -3.53 -3.83
C ALA A 37 12.45 -4.74 -4.41
N VAL A 38 11.71 -5.46 -3.58
CA VAL A 38 10.87 -6.59 -4.02
C VAL A 38 9.75 -6.14 -4.98
N ILE A 39 9.02 -5.07 -4.65
CA ILE A 39 7.93 -4.52 -5.47
C ILE A 39 8.47 -4.02 -6.82
N CYS A 40 9.66 -3.40 -6.83
CA CYS A 40 10.32 -2.91 -8.04
C CYS A 40 11.02 -4.00 -8.86
N ASN A 41 10.93 -5.27 -8.44
CA ASN A 41 11.59 -6.41 -9.08
C ASN A 41 13.13 -6.27 -9.16
N ASP A 42 13.73 -5.63 -8.16
CA ASP A 42 15.18 -5.53 -8.00
C ASP A 42 15.67 -6.63 -7.04
N LEU A 43 15.95 -7.80 -7.61
CA LEU A 43 16.38 -8.97 -6.83
C LEU A 43 17.72 -8.74 -6.13
N LEU A 44 18.66 -8.03 -6.78
CA LEU A 44 19.97 -7.78 -6.21
C LEU A 44 19.86 -6.92 -4.94
N LEU A 45 19.11 -5.83 -5.03
CA LEU A 45 18.87 -4.94 -3.89
C LEU A 45 18.01 -5.62 -2.81
N ALA A 46 17.00 -6.41 -3.21
CA ALA A 46 16.16 -7.15 -2.27
C ALA A 46 17.00 -8.13 -1.43
N CYS A 47 17.90 -8.89 -2.07
CA CYS A 47 18.81 -9.78 -1.36
C CYS A 47 19.78 -9.02 -0.44
N GLY A 48 20.26 -7.85 -0.85
CA GLY A 48 21.18 -7.04 -0.05
C GLY A 48 20.53 -6.35 1.17
N LEU A 49 19.21 -6.14 1.14
CA LEU A 49 18.46 -5.49 2.22
C LEU A 49 17.69 -6.46 3.12
N ALA A 50 17.53 -7.72 2.70
CA ALA A 50 16.78 -8.71 3.46
C ALA A 50 17.54 -9.15 4.71
N ASP A 51 16.80 -9.36 5.80
CA ASP A 51 17.25 -10.23 6.89
C ASP A 51 17.16 -11.71 6.48
N ASP A 52 17.70 -12.60 7.31
CA ASP A 52 17.77 -14.04 7.03
C ASP A 52 16.39 -14.67 6.75
N ASP A 53 15.36 -14.24 7.47
CA ASP A 53 14.01 -14.80 7.34
C ASP A 53 13.33 -14.31 6.05
N ASN A 54 13.48 -13.03 5.72
CA ASN A 54 12.96 -12.45 4.50
C ASN A 54 13.67 -12.99 3.27
N LEU A 55 15.00 -13.19 3.35
CA LEU A 55 15.79 -13.76 2.26
C LEU A 55 15.34 -15.18 1.91
N ARG A 56 15.14 -16.03 2.93
CA ARG A 56 14.61 -17.39 2.75
C ARG A 56 13.22 -17.40 2.14
N ASN A 57 12.40 -16.39 2.43
CA ASN A 57 11.00 -16.33 2.02
C ASN A 57 10.73 -15.44 0.80
N LEU A 58 11.76 -14.92 0.12
CA LEU A 58 11.62 -14.13 -1.11
C LEU A 58 10.62 -14.71 -2.14
N PRO A 59 10.59 -16.04 -2.40
CA PRO A 59 9.61 -16.61 -3.32
C PRO A 59 8.15 -16.43 -2.89
N ALA A 60 7.88 -16.33 -1.59
CA ALA A 60 6.53 -16.05 -1.10
C ALA A 60 6.10 -14.61 -1.40
N PHE A 61 7.01 -13.65 -1.27
CA PHE A 61 6.73 -12.25 -1.61
C PHE A 61 6.40 -12.08 -3.10
N THR A 62 7.19 -12.70 -3.98
CA THR A 62 6.93 -12.64 -5.43
C THR A 62 5.63 -13.36 -5.79
N GLY A 63 5.36 -14.52 -5.18
CA GLY A 63 4.10 -15.23 -5.34
C GLY A 63 2.88 -14.44 -4.87
N TRP A 64 3.00 -13.70 -3.76
CA TRP A 64 1.93 -12.83 -3.27
C TRP A 64 1.67 -11.66 -4.23
N LEU A 65 2.73 -10.96 -4.67
CA LEU A 65 2.58 -9.85 -5.62
C LEU A 65 1.95 -10.32 -6.93
N TYR A 66 2.34 -11.49 -7.43
CA TYR A 66 1.81 -12.02 -8.68
C TYR A 66 0.33 -12.45 -8.57
N ASN A 67 -0.06 -13.09 -7.46
CA ASN A 67 -1.39 -13.68 -7.32
C ASN A 67 -2.43 -12.73 -6.70
N GLU A 68 -2.02 -11.87 -5.77
CA GLU A 68 -2.93 -11.12 -4.89
C GLU A 68 -2.90 -9.61 -5.16
N ALA A 69 -1.78 -9.07 -5.62
CA ALA A 69 -1.62 -7.62 -5.78
C ALA A 69 -2.09 -7.13 -7.16
N PRO A 70 -2.72 -5.95 -7.25
CA PRO A 70 -3.05 -5.32 -8.53
C PRO A 70 -1.81 -5.15 -9.40
N SER A 71 -1.89 -5.53 -10.67
CA SER A 71 -0.74 -5.54 -11.58
C SER A 71 -0.10 -4.17 -11.85
N ALA A 72 -0.82 -3.08 -11.58
CA ALA A 72 -0.37 -1.70 -11.70
C ALA A 72 0.53 -1.25 -10.53
N CYS A 73 0.50 -1.94 -9.39
CA CYS A 73 1.20 -1.50 -8.18
C CYS A 73 2.62 -2.06 -8.03
N TRP A 74 3.13 -2.80 -9.00
CA TRP A 74 4.44 -3.46 -8.88
C TRP A 74 5.06 -3.66 -10.28
N LYS A 75 6.27 -4.24 -10.33
CA LYS A 75 7.14 -4.56 -11.49
C LYS A 75 8.28 -3.59 -11.72
N SER A 76 8.10 -2.30 -11.44
CA SER A 76 9.13 -1.28 -11.60
C SER A 76 8.96 -0.16 -10.60
N ARG A 77 9.98 0.70 -10.51
CA ARG A 77 9.98 1.90 -9.65
C ARG A 77 8.84 2.84 -10.05
N GLU A 78 8.65 3.04 -11.34
CA GLU A 78 7.65 3.94 -11.92
C GLU A 78 6.23 3.47 -11.57
N ASN A 79 5.96 2.17 -11.67
CA ASN A 79 4.66 1.60 -11.29
C ASN A 79 4.39 1.81 -9.79
N MET A 80 5.40 1.58 -8.94
CA MET A 80 5.27 1.79 -7.50
C MET A 80 5.00 3.26 -7.16
N GLU A 81 5.72 4.19 -7.80
CA GLU A 81 5.58 5.62 -7.56
C GLU A 81 4.26 6.18 -8.08
N ALA A 82 3.84 5.78 -9.29
CA ALA A 82 2.54 6.11 -9.84
C ALA A 82 1.41 5.61 -8.92
N TRP A 83 1.52 4.37 -8.43
CA TRP A 83 0.54 3.80 -7.50
C TRP A 83 0.39 4.59 -6.20
N ILE A 84 1.51 5.07 -5.63
CA ILE A 84 1.49 5.91 -4.42
C ILE A 84 0.91 7.29 -4.75
N LEU A 85 1.36 7.92 -5.83
CA LEU A 85 0.92 9.25 -6.25
C LEU A 85 -0.59 9.31 -6.49
N GLU A 86 -1.15 8.34 -7.23
CA GLU A 86 -2.60 8.22 -7.42
C GLU A 86 -3.36 8.17 -6.09
N GLY A 87 -2.80 7.46 -5.10
CA GLY A 87 -3.36 7.39 -3.76
C GLY A 87 -3.31 8.72 -3.01
N ASP A 88 -2.21 9.44 -3.13
CA ASP A 88 -2.04 10.77 -2.54
C ASP A 88 -3.05 11.77 -3.13
N GLU A 89 -3.20 11.76 -4.46
CA GLU A 89 -4.19 12.58 -5.19
C GLU A 89 -5.63 12.25 -4.77
N GLN A 90 -5.97 10.96 -4.67
CA GLN A 90 -7.29 10.52 -4.22
C GLN A 90 -7.59 11.00 -2.79
N ARG A 91 -6.62 10.95 -1.89
CA ARG A 91 -6.79 11.43 -0.51
C ARG A 91 -6.92 12.96 -0.46
N ALA A 92 -6.16 13.69 -1.28
CA ALA A 92 -6.30 15.14 -1.38
C ALA A 92 -7.68 15.55 -1.90
N ALA A 93 -8.15 14.92 -2.98
CA ALA A 93 -9.49 15.17 -3.53
C ALA A 93 -10.61 14.84 -2.53
N LEU A 94 -10.49 13.75 -1.78
CA LEU A 94 -11.46 13.39 -0.74
C LEU A 94 -11.48 14.42 0.41
N ALA A 95 -10.31 14.91 0.84
CA ALA A 95 -10.21 15.95 1.87
C ALA A 95 -10.90 17.24 1.42
N GLU A 96 -10.67 17.67 0.17
CA GLU A 96 -11.31 18.85 -0.39
C GLU A 96 -12.85 18.74 -0.42
N LEU A 97 -13.38 17.58 -0.84
CA LEU A 97 -14.83 17.31 -0.82
C LEU A 97 -15.41 17.38 0.60
N HIS A 98 -14.68 16.87 1.60
CA HIS A 98 -15.11 16.94 2.99
C HIS A 98 -15.14 18.38 3.50
N ASP A 99 -14.15 19.20 3.16
CA ASP A 99 -14.10 20.61 3.54
C ASP A 99 -15.26 21.39 2.89
N GLN A 100 -15.50 21.20 1.59
CA GLN A 100 -16.62 21.79 0.86
C GLN A 100 -17.97 21.40 1.50
N ALA A 101 -18.14 20.12 1.87
CA ALA A 101 -19.35 19.64 2.53
C ALA A 101 -19.54 20.26 3.92
N ALA A 102 -18.45 20.44 4.68
CA ALA A 102 -18.49 21.10 5.98
C ALA A 102 -18.88 22.58 5.86
N GLU A 103 -18.37 23.29 4.86
CA GLU A 103 -18.75 24.68 4.57
C GLU A 103 -20.20 24.81 4.15
N ALA A 104 -20.68 23.95 3.23
CA ALA A 104 -22.07 23.93 2.79
C ALA A 104 -23.04 23.70 3.97
N ARG A 105 -22.70 22.79 4.89
CA ARG A 105 -23.47 22.56 6.12
C ARG A 105 -23.53 23.81 6.99
N ARG A 106 -22.40 24.47 7.23
CA ARG A 106 -22.35 25.74 8.00
C ARG A 106 -23.17 26.85 7.35
N GLN A 107 -23.16 26.94 6.01
CA GLN A 107 -23.95 27.94 5.28
C GLN A 107 -25.45 27.67 5.41
N LEU A 108 -25.88 26.41 5.28
CA LEU A 108 -27.27 26.00 5.50
C LEU A 108 -27.75 26.30 6.93
N GLU A 109 -26.94 25.97 7.93
CA GLU A 109 -27.24 26.29 9.33
C GLU A 109 -27.39 27.80 9.55
N ARG A 110 -26.47 28.61 8.98
CA ARG A 110 -26.55 30.07 9.03
C ARG A 110 -27.77 30.64 8.31
N ALA A 111 -28.21 30.04 7.21
CA ALA A 111 -29.40 30.46 6.49
C ALA A 111 -30.68 30.13 7.29
N ARG A 112 -30.72 28.95 7.91
CA ARG A 112 -31.85 28.49 8.72
C ARG A 112 -32.09 29.35 9.96
N CYS A 113 -31.04 29.89 10.59
CA CYS A 113 -31.19 30.78 11.76
C CYS A 113 -31.64 32.22 11.43
N ARG A 114 -31.72 32.60 10.15
CA ARG A 114 -32.17 33.94 9.72
C ARG A 114 -33.66 34.01 9.34
N THR A 115 -34.38 32.89 9.42
CA THR A 115 -35.82 32.76 9.09
C THR A 115 -36.60 32.52 10.37
#